data_AF-A0A838J9G7-F1
#
_entry.id   AF-A0A838J9G7-F1
#
_cell.length_a   1.000
_cell.length_b   1.000
_cell.length_c   1.000
_cell.angle_alpha   90.00
_cell.angle_beta   90.00
_cell.angle_gamma   90.00
#
_symmetry.space_group_name_H-M   'P 1'
#
loop_
_entity.id
_entity.type
_entity.pdbx_description
1 polymer ?
#
loop_
_entity_poly.entity_id
_entity_poly.type
_entity_poly.pdbx_seq_one_letter_code
_entity_poly.pdbx_strand_id
1 'polypeptide(L)' 'MLIVTGANGHLGRAVVEHLLELVPAERLGVSVQDTEKARDLEQRGVRVRRGDFDDAASLAHAFEGASRVLV' A
#
# COMPACT_ATOMS: atom_id res chain seq x y z
N MET A 1 11.17 0.16 -0.97
CA MET A 1 9.80 0.50 -1.39
C MET A 1 9.11 1.26 -0.26
N LEU A 2 8.31 2.29 -0.55
CA LEU A 2 7.48 2.98 0.45
C LEU A 2 6.15 2.24 0.57
N ILE A 3 5.73 1.92 1.79
CA ILE A 3 4.44 1.24 2.01
C ILE A 3 3.50 2.11 2.83
N VAL A 4 2.27 2.24 2.35
CA VAL A 4 1.17 2.91 3.06
C VAL A 4 0.14 1.87 3.46
N THR A 5 -0.15 1.74 4.75
CA THR A 5 -1.27 0.91 5.21
C THR A 5 -2.59 1.65 5.05
N GLY A 6 -3.71 0.93 4.99
CA GLY A 6 -5.04 1.54 5.02
C GLY A 6 -5.35 2.43 3.81
N ALA A 7 -4.75 2.16 2.65
CA ALA A 7 -4.94 2.95 1.42
C ALA A 7 -6.38 2.95 0.87
N ASN A 8 -7.26 2.07 1.37
CA ASN A 8 -8.69 2.09 1.09
C ASN A 8 -9.45 3.17 1.89
N GLY A 9 -8.85 3.72 2.94
CA GLY A 9 -9.41 4.82 3.73
C GLY A 9 -9.03 6.19 3.17
N HIS A 10 -9.70 7.25 3.64
CA HIS A 10 -9.51 8.61 3.09
C HIS A 10 -8.08 9.13 3.20
N LEU A 11 -7.45 8.99 4.37
CA LEU A 11 -6.10 9.49 4.61
C LEU A 11 -5.06 8.69 3.82
N GLY A 12 -5.07 7.37 3.96
CA GLY A 12 -4.14 6.49 3.25
C GLY A 12 -4.24 6.69 1.74
N ARG A 13 -5.45 6.85 1.21
CA ARG A 13 -5.69 7.14 -0.19
C ARG A 13 -5.06 8.48 -0.61
N ALA A 14 -5.34 9.56 0.11
CA ALA A 14 -4.79 10.87 -0.19
C ALA A 14 -3.24 10.88 -0.15
N VAL A 15 -2.64 10.15 0.79
CA VAL A 15 -1.19 10.00 0.87
C VAL A 15 -0.64 9.27 -0.35
N VAL A 16 -1.26 8.17 -0.78
CA VAL A 16 -0.82 7.42 -1.96
C VAL A 16 -0.93 8.27 -3.22
N GLU A 17 -2.04 9.00 -3.39
CA GLU A 17 -2.22 9.90 -4.54
C GLU A 17 -1.12 10.98 -4.58
N HIS A 18 -0.84 11.62 -3.44
CA HIS A 18 0.21 12.63 -3.39
C HIS A 18 1.60 12.04 -3.63
N LEU A 19 1.90 10.86 -3.09
CA LEU A 19 3.18 10.20 -3.32
C LEU A 19 3.38 9.79 -4.78
N LEU A 20 2.32 9.46 -5.52
CA LEU A 20 2.40 9.16 -6.95
C LEU A 20 2.78 10.37 -7.80
N GLU A 21 2.66 11.59 -7.28
CA GLU A 21 3.17 12.81 -7.93
C GLU A 21 4.68 13.00 -7.70
N LEU A 22 5.25 12.35 -6.68
CA LEU A 22 6.61 12.58 -6.20
C LEU A 22 7.59 11.46 -6.57
N VAL A 23 7.11 10.23 -6.70
CA VAL A 23 7.95 9.07 -7.01
C VAL A 23 7.25 8.11 -7.98
N PRO A 24 8.01 7.31 -8.75
CA PRO A 24 7.44 6.28 -9.63
C PRO A 24 6.57 5.28 -8.86
N ALA A 25 5.47 4.84 -9.47
CA ALA A 25 4.48 3.95 -8.85
C ALA A 25 5.09 2.61 -8.39
N GLU A 26 6.11 2.12 -9.08
CA GLU A 26 6.81 0.86 -8.75
C GLU A 26 7.60 0.97 -7.44
N ARG A 27 7.84 2.19 -6.95
CA ARG A 27 8.46 2.43 -5.64
C ARG A 27 7.43 2.50 -4.50
N LEU A 28 6.12 2.47 -4.81
CA LEU A 28 5.04 2.41 -3.84
C LEU A 28 4.45 1.01 -3.71
N GLY A 29 4.07 0.68 -2.49
CA GLY A 29 3.15 -0.41 -2.20
C GLY A 29 2.08 0.04 -1.21
N VAL A 30 0.96 -0.67 -1.20
CA VAL A 30 -0.11 -0.48 -0.22
C VAL A 30 -0.44 -1.80 0.46
N SER A 31 -0.73 -1.70 1.76
CA SER A 31 -1.23 -2.80 2.58
C SER A 31 -2.68 -2.51 2.96
N VAL A 32 -3.60 -3.32 2.45
CA VAL A 32 -5.05 -3.13 2.66
C VAL A 32 -5.71 -4.44 3.09
N GLN A 33 -6.85 -4.37 3.80
CA GLN A 33 -7.59 -5.60 4.11
C GLN A 33 -8.27 -6.20 2.87
N ASP A 34 -8.89 -5.34 2.05
CA ASP A 34 -9.62 -5.72 0.84
C ASP A 34 -8.86 -5.20 -0.39
N THR A 35 -8.20 -6.10 -1.13
CA THR A 35 -7.37 -5.73 -2.28
C THR A 35 -8.18 -5.29 -3.49
N GLU A 36 -9.43 -5.75 -3.63
CA GLU A 36 -10.29 -5.38 -4.77
C GLU A 36 -10.60 -3.88 -4.75
N LYS A 37 -10.75 -3.29 -3.57
CA LYS A 37 -10.98 -1.84 -3.40
C LYS A 37 -9.77 -0.97 -3.77
N ALA A 38 -8.58 -1.57 -3.92
CA ALA A 38 -7.35 -0.89 -4.32
C ALA A 38 -6.91 -1.25 -5.75
N ARG A 39 -7.75 -1.94 -6.53
CA ARG A 39 -7.41 -2.42 -7.88
C ARG A 39 -7.01 -1.31 -8.85
N ASP A 40 -7.56 -0.12 -8.68
CA ASP A 40 -7.20 1.04 -9.49
C ASP A 40 -5.76 1.53 -9.23
N LEU A 41 -5.24 1.34 -8.00
CA LEU A 41 -3.84 1.62 -7.67
C LEU A 41 -2.92 0.58 -8.31
N GLU A 42 -3.34 -0.69 -8.32
CA GLU A 42 -2.61 -1.76 -9.02
C GLU A 42 -2.49 -1.48 -10.52
N GLN A 43 -3.57 -1.04 -11.16
CA GLN A 43 -3.57 -0.65 -12.58
C GLN A 43 -2.64 0.53 -12.89
N ARG A 44 -2.31 1.35 -11.88
CA ARG A 44 -1.35 2.46 -11.98
C ARG A 44 0.09 2.03 -11.68
N GLY A 45 0.33 0.75 -11.41
CA GLY A 45 1.66 0.20 -11.13
C GLY A 45 2.04 0.18 -9.65
N VAL A 46 1.12 0.52 -8.73
CA VAL A 46 1.36 0.41 -7.28
C VAL A 46 1.25 -1.06 -6.87
N ARG A 47 2.18 -1.55 -6.06
CA ARG A 47 2.07 -2.91 -5.51
C ARG A 47 0.95 -2.97 -4.46
N VAL A 48 -0.10 -3.74 -4.72
CA VAL A 48 -1.19 -3.96 -3.75
C VAL A 48 -1.00 -5.32 -3.07
N ARG A 49 -0.99 -5.35 -1.73
CA ARG A 49 -0.97 -6.61 -0.97
C ARG A 49 -2.00 -6.58 0.17
N ARG A 50 -2.56 -7.74 0.46
CA ARG A 50 -3.37 -7.93 1.66
C ARG A 50 -2.48 -7.84 2.90
N GLY A 51 -2.89 -7.03 3.87
CA GLY A 51 -2.33 -7.01 5.21
C GLY A 51 -3.42 -6.80 6.24
N ASP A 52 -3.40 -7.63 7.27
CA ASP A 52 -4.35 -7.64 8.37
C ASP A 52 -3.59 -7.49 9.68
N PHE A 53 -3.97 -6.52 10.50
CA PHE A 53 -3.26 -6.22 11.74
C PHE A 53 -3.40 -7.34 12.78
N ASP A 54 -4.41 -8.19 12.64
CA ASP A 54 -4.60 -9.38 13.48
C ASP A 54 -3.86 -10.62 12.95
N ASP A 55 -3.24 -10.55 11.76
CA ASP A 55 -2.45 -11.63 11.15
C ASP A 55 -1.02 -11.15 10.84
N ALA A 56 -0.10 -11.45 11.75
CA ALA A 56 1.31 -11.10 11.63
C ALA A 56 1.99 -11.64 10.35
N ALA A 57 1.58 -12.83 9.86
CA ALA A 57 2.15 -13.39 8.65
C ALA A 57 1.72 -12.60 7.41
N SER A 58 0.47 -12.13 7.39
CA SER A 58 -0.03 -11.25 6.33
C SER A 58 0.74 -9.91 6.29
N LEU A 59 1.04 -9.32 7.44
CA LEU A 59 1.82 -8.07 7.52
C LEU A 59 3.26 -8.29 7.06
N ALA A 60 3.90 -9.38 7.48
CA ALA A 60 5.25 -9.73 7.03
C ALA A 60 5.32 -9.84 5.50
N HIS A 61 4.33 -10.49 4.89
CA HIS A 61 4.20 -10.56 3.44
C HIS A 61 3.91 -9.17 2.83
N ALA A 62 2.99 -8.38 3.38
CA ALA A 62 2.68 -7.05 2.86
C ALA A 62 3.92 -6.13 2.86
N PHE A 63 4.73 -6.21 3.92
CA PHE A 63 5.87 -5.33 4.18
C PHE A 63 7.20 -5.77 3.57
N GLU A 64 7.24 -6.91 2.87
CA GLU A 64 8.45 -7.41 2.23
C GLU A 64 9.07 -6.38 1.27
N GLY A 65 10.36 -6.05 1.45
CA GLY A 65 11.07 -5.05 0.62
C GLY A 65 10.74 -3.59 0.94
N ALA A 66 9.99 -3.34 2.02
CA ALA A 66 9.76 -1.99 2.52
C ALA A 66 11.06 -1.36 3.03
N SER A 67 11.32 -0.14 2.62
CA SER A 67 12.35 0.71 3.21
C SER A 67 11.77 1.63 4.29
N ARG A 68 10.49 2.00 4.15
CA ARG A 68 9.71 2.79 5.13
C ARG A 68 8.25 2.37 5.05
N VAL A 69 7.57 2.37 6.20
CA VAL A 69 6.15 2.04 6.31
C VAL A 69 5.44 3.18 7.04
N LEU A 70 4.29 3.60 6.51
CA LEU A 70 3.35 4.50 7.18
C LEU A 70 2.16 3.68 7.69
N VAL A 71 1.98 3.69 9.02
CA VAL A 71 0.91 2.99 9.75
C VAL A 71 -0.04 4.01 10.36
#